data_AF-A0A072TZC8-F1
#
_entry.id   AF-A0A072TZC8-F1
#
_cell.length_a   1.000
_cell.length_b   1.000
_cell.length_c   1.000
_cell.angle_alpha   90.00
_cell.angle_beta   90.00
_cell.angle_gamma   90.00
#
_symmetry.space_group_name_H-M   'P 1'
#
loop_
_entity.id
_entity.type
_entity.pdbx_description
1 polymer ?
#
loop_
_entity_poly.entity_id
_entity_poly.type
_entity_poly.pdbx_seq_one_letter_code
_entity_poly.pdbx_strand_id
1 'polypeptide(L)'
;MGLVCSGLSPPEPCYLFDILRLVGEIQGEVIEIALLRTKVLTPQNILICVPNSYFAKKTISEMSDKDYHMEVHKISLKVIELKKMQKISSEVKEMLRSKIKCPS
;
A
#
# COMPACT_ATOMS: atom_id res chain seq x y z
N MET A 1 5.56 11.60 -18.60
CA MET A 1 6.13 12.82 -18.01
C MET A 1 5.88 12.75 -16.51
N GLY A 2 6.87 12.30 -15.72
CA GLY A 2 6.73 12.21 -14.26
C GLY A 2 7.16 13.54 -13.64
N LEU A 3 6.33 14.12 -12.76
CA LEU A 3 6.74 15.28 -11.98
C LEU A 3 7.32 14.78 -10.66
N VAL A 4 8.62 15.01 -10.47
CA VAL A 4 9.36 14.68 -9.24
C VAL A 4 8.69 15.41 -8.07
N CYS A 5 8.02 14.67 -7.20
CA CYS A 5 7.29 15.22 -6.05
C CYS A 5 8.25 15.59 -4.91
N SER A 6 9.22 16.47 -5.17
CA SER A 6 9.93 17.34 -4.21
C SER A 6 11.23 17.88 -4.82
N GLY A 7 11.39 19.21 -4.76
CA GLY A 7 12.53 19.92 -5.31
C GLY A 7 13.76 19.88 -4.41
N LEU A 8 14.38 18.71 -4.22
CA LEU A 8 15.82 18.43 -3.93
C LEU A 8 15.97 17.12 -3.13
N SER A 9 16.63 16.12 -3.72
CA SER A 9 16.87 14.70 -3.28
C SER A 9 15.67 13.74 -3.39
N PRO A 10 15.86 12.46 -3.75
CA PRO A 10 14.94 11.75 -4.65
C PRO A 10 13.65 11.30 -3.93
N PRO A 11 12.49 11.92 -4.19
CA PRO A 11 11.21 11.26 -3.93
C PRO A 11 11.05 10.14 -4.96
N GLU A 12 10.44 9.04 -4.54
CA GLU A 12 9.88 8.06 -5.47
C GLU A 12 8.95 8.80 -6.45
N PRO A 13 9.06 8.54 -7.77
CA PRO A 13 8.25 9.26 -8.75
C PRO A 13 6.77 8.95 -8.52
N CYS A 14 5.95 9.98 -8.33
CA CYS A 14 4.48 9.84 -8.33
C CYS A 14 3.94 10.26 -9.69
N TYR A 15 3.00 9.50 -10.21
CA TYR A 15 2.30 9.72 -11.46
C TYR A 15 0.82 10.07 -11.22
N LEU A 16 0.18 10.61 -12.25
CA LEU A 16 -1.27 10.77 -12.25
C LEU A 16 -1.91 9.38 -12.22
N PHE A 17 -2.97 9.24 -11.44
CA PHE A 17 -3.71 8.00 -11.17
C PHE A 17 -3.02 6.99 -10.24
N ASP A 18 -1.86 7.34 -9.67
CA ASP A 18 -1.23 6.50 -8.66
C ASP A 18 -2.05 6.48 -7.37
N ILE A 19 -2.16 5.31 -6.76
CA ILE A 19 -2.69 5.18 -5.42
C ILE A 19 -1.54 5.41 -4.45
N LEU A 20 -1.57 6.56 -3.78
CA LEU A 20 -0.58 6.90 -2.76
C LEU A 20 -1.12 6.54 -1.38
N ARG A 21 -0.24 5.98 -0.56
CA ARG A 21 -0.43 5.90 0.89
C ARG A 21 0.74 6.56 1.60
N LEU A 22 0.43 7.66 2.29
CA LEU A 22 1.33 8.24 3.29
C LEU A 22 1.23 7.40 4.57
N VAL A 23 2.36 7.05 5.15
CA VAL A 23 2.39 6.30 6.42
C VAL A 23 1.65 7.08 7.51
N GLY A 24 0.40 6.68 7.77
CA GLY A 24 -0.43 7.14 8.89
C GLY A 24 -1.51 8.20 8.62
N GLU A 25 -1.62 8.81 7.44
CA GLU A 25 -2.48 10.03 7.29
C GLU A 25 -3.37 10.11 6.05
N ILE A 26 -2.86 9.87 4.84
CA ILE A 26 -3.64 10.08 3.61
C ILE A 26 -3.45 8.88 2.67
N GLN A 27 -4.57 8.30 2.25
CA GLN A 27 -4.64 7.25 1.24
C GLN A 27 -5.61 7.70 0.14
N GLY A 28 -5.22 7.59 -1.12
CA GLY A 28 -6.10 7.91 -2.24
C GLY A 28 -5.38 7.98 -3.59
N GLU A 29 -6.17 8.13 -4.64
CA GLU A 29 -5.74 8.24 -6.03
C GLU A 29 -5.34 9.68 -6.36
N VAL A 30 -4.20 9.86 -7.03
CA VAL A 30 -3.74 11.19 -7.47
C VAL A 30 -4.51 11.62 -8.72
N ILE A 31 -5.33 12.66 -8.59
CA ILE A 31 -6.15 13.16 -9.71
C ILE A 31 -5.44 14.31 -10.44
N GLU A 32 -4.63 15.10 -9.73
CA GLU A 32 -3.94 16.26 -10.31
C GLU A 32 -2.66 16.57 -9.52
N ILE A 33 -1.56 16.80 -10.24
CA ILE A 33 -0.29 17.28 -9.66
C ILE A 33 -0.03 18.69 -10.19
N ALA A 34 -0.14 19.70 -9.33
CA ALA A 34 0.22 21.08 -9.64
C ALA A 34 1.54 21.46 -8.93
N LEU A 35 2.11 22.62 -9.29
CA LEU A 35 3.43 23.06 -8.79
C LEU A 35 3.53 23.11 -7.25
N LEU A 36 2.46 23.54 -6.59
CA LEU A 36 2.43 23.75 -5.14
C LEU A 36 1.56 22.73 -4.40
N ARG A 37 0.63 22.06 -5.08
CA ARG A 37 -0.37 21.21 -4.46
C ARG A 37 -0.71 20.02 -5.34
N THR A 38 -1.04 18.90 -4.70
CA THR A 38 -1.56 17.69 -5.33
C THR A 38 -3.00 17.46 -4.87
N LYS A 39 -3.88 17.10 -5.80
CA LYS A 39 -5.24 16.67 -5.47
C LYS A 39 -5.30 15.15 -5.39
N VAL A 40 -5.81 14.64 -4.28
CA VAL A 40 -5.92 13.21 -3.98
C VAL A 40 -7.39 12.89 -3.72
N LEU A 41 -7.93 11.90 -4.43
CA LEU A 41 -9.27 11.37 -4.20
C LEU A 41 -9.19 10.18 -3.24
N THR A 42 -9.81 10.32 -2.07
CA THR A 42 -9.85 9.25 -1.05
C THR A 42 -10.82 8.13 -1.42
N PRO A 43 -10.71 6.94 -0.80
CA PRO A 43 -11.68 5.85 -0.94
C PRO A 43 -13.12 6.23 -0.54
N GLN A 44 -13.30 7.29 0.24
CA GLN A 44 -14.60 7.83 0.63
C GLN A 44 -15.16 8.85 -0.38
N ASN A 45 -14.55 8.96 -1.58
CA ASN A 45 -14.87 9.95 -2.62
C ASN A 45 -14.72 11.41 -2.15
N ILE A 46 -13.84 11.67 -1.17
CA ILE A 46 -13.51 13.02 -0.72
C ILE A 46 -12.25 13.48 -1.45
N LEU A 47 -12.31 14.66 -2.07
CA LEU A 47 -11.19 15.30 -2.74
C LEU A 47 -10.36 16.12 -1.74
N ILE A 48 -9.10 15.75 -1.55
CA ILE A 48 -8.17 16.40 -0.62
C ILE A 48 -7.10 17.14 -1.44
N CYS A 49 -6.81 18.39 -1.05
CA CYS A 49 -5.75 19.19 -1.65
C CYS A 49 -4.55 19.26 -0.69
N VAL A 50 -3.44 18.65 -1.06
CA VAL A 50 -2.25 18.46 -0.22
C VAL A 50 -1.11 19.33 -0.74
N PRO A 51 -0.47 20.20 0.08
CA PRO A 51 0.72 20.94 -0.32
C PRO A 51 1.88 20.01 -0.68
N ASN A 52 2.67 20.33 -1.71
CA ASN A 52 3.78 19.48 -2.15
C ASN A 52 4.86 19.32 -1.07
N SER A 53 5.04 20.32 -0.21
CA SER A 53 5.93 20.26 0.95
C SER A 53 5.53 19.20 1.99
N TYR A 54 4.29 18.70 1.95
CA TYR A 54 3.79 17.65 2.83
C TYR A 54 4.40 16.29 2.49
N PHE A 55 4.55 16.01 1.19
CA PHE A 55 5.13 14.78 0.67
C PHE A 55 6.63 14.69 0.94
N ALA A 56 7.35 15.82 0.90
CA ALA A 56 8.79 15.88 1.16
C ALA A 56 9.22 15.44 2.57
N LYS A 57 8.29 15.43 3.55
CA LYS A 57 8.58 15.10 4.96
C LYS A 57 8.12 13.71 5.38
N LYS A 58 7.51 12.94 4.48
CA LYS A 58 6.85 11.68 4.80
C LYS A 58 7.35 10.59 3.87
N THR A 59 7.40 9.35 4.36
CA THR A 59 7.56 8.18 3.50
C THR A 59 6.27 7.97 2.73
N ILE A 60 6.37 8.07 1.41
CA ILE A 60 5.28 7.76 0.46
C ILE A 60 5.45 6.28 0.11
N SER A 61 4.33 5.56 -0.02
CA SER A 61 4.34 4.23 -0.62
C SER A 61 3.35 4.22 -1.77
N GLU A 62 3.85 3.95 -2.96
CA GLU A 62 3.02 3.70 -4.13
C GLU A 62 2.35 2.33 -4.01
N MET A 63 1.05 2.27 -4.27
CA MET A 63 0.25 1.05 -4.24
C MET A 63 -0.36 0.69 -5.61
N SER A 64 -0.20 1.54 -6.63
CA SER A 64 -0.76 1.37 -7.98
C SER A 64 -0.20 0.13 -8.68
N ASP A 65 1.12 -0.09 -8.59
CA ASP A 65 1.82 -1.16 -9.31
C ASP A 65 2.52 -2.14 -8.36
N LYS A 66 1.74 -2.92 -7.60
CA LYS A 66 2.28 -4.11 -6.95
C LYS A 66 1.73 -5.35 -7.63
N ASP A 67 2.62 -6.12 -8.28
CA ASP A 67 2.34 -7.43 -8.88
C ASP A 67 1.81 -8.47 -7.88
N TYR A 68 1.75 -8.12 -6.59
CA TYR A 68 1.26 -8.96 -5.52
C TYR A 68 0.49 -8.12 -4.49
N HIS A 69 -0.64 -8.65 -4.05
CA HIS A 69 -1.35 -8.16 -2.86
C HIS A 69 -0.91 -8.98 -1.65
N MET A 70 -0.48 -8.31 -0.58
CA MET A 70 -0.16 -8.96 0.69
C MET A 70 -1.32 -8.78 1.67
N GLU A 71 -1.93 -9.90 2.07
CA GLU A 71 -2.94 -9.93 3.13
C GLU A 71 -2.37 -10.59 4.40
N VAL A 72 -2.48 -9.90 5.54
CA VAL A 72 -2.05 -10.41 6.85
C VAL A 72 -3.26 -10.61 7.74
N HIS A 73 -3.56 -11.86 8.07
CA HIS A 73 -4.64 -12.24 8.96
C HIS A 73 -4.09 -12.83 10.25
N LYS A 74 -4.60 -12.36 11.40
CA LYS A 74 -4.27 -12.91 12.72
C LYS A 74 -5.44 -13.73 13.23
N ILE A 75 -5.23 -15.04 13.39
CA ILE A 75 -6.22 -15.97 13.93
C ILE A 75 -5.80 -16.37 15.34
N SER A 76 -6.62 -16.02 16.33
CA SER A 76 -6.43 -16.43 17.72
C SER A 76 -6.98 -17.85 17.93
N LEU A 77 -6.15 -18.76 18.44
CA LEU A 77 -6.53 -20.14 18.72
C LEU A 77 -6.36 -20.44 20.21
N LYS A 78 -7.33 -21.13 20.81
CA LYS A 78 -7.18 -21.68 22.17
C LYS A 78 -6.46 -23.04 22.06
N VAL A 79 -5.15 -23.00 22.20
CA VAL A 79 -4.29 -24.17 21.98
C VAL A 79 -4.09 -24.92 23.29
N ILE A 80 -4.44 -26.21 23.31
CA ILE A 80 -4.23 -27.09 24.47
C ILE A 80 -2.81 -27.71 24.44
N GLU A 81 -2.19 -27.81 23.25
CA GLU A 81 -0.87 -28.45 23.09
C GLU A 81 -0.05 -27.81 21.96
N LEU A 82 1.14 -27.27 22.28
CA LEU A 82 2.00 -26.55 21.33
C LEU A 82 2.46 -27.40 20.13
N LYS A 83 2.59 -28.72 20.28
CA LYS A 83 2.96 -29.63 19.18
C LYS A 83 1.95 -29.61 18.03
N LYS A 84 0.67 -29.37 18.34
CA LYS A 84 -0.39 -29.26 17.33
C LYS A 84 -0.26 -27.98 16.51
N MET A 85 0.33 -26.91 17.05
CA MET A 85 0.53 -25.65 16.33
C MET A 85 1.51 -25.77 15.18
N GLN A 86 2.59 -26.53 15.35
CA GLN A 86 3.54 -26.77 14.27
C GLN A 86 2.87 -27.50 13.11
N LYS A 87 2.06 -28.53 13.41
CA LYS A 87 1.28 -29.28 12.42
C LYS A 87 0.28 -28.38 11.68
N ILE A 88 -0.53 -27.61 12.42
CA ILE A 88 -1.51 -26.67 11.84
C ILE A 88 -0.81 -25.63 10.95
N SER A 89 0.34 -25.09 11.39
CA SER A 89 1.10 -24.11 10.61
C SER A 89 1.59 -24.69 9.28
N SER A 90 2.11 -25.92 9.29
CA SER A 90 2.55 -26.61 8.08
C SER A 90 1.39 -26.89 7.12
N GLU A 91 0.27 -27.41 7.63
CA GLU A 91 -0.93 -27.70 6.83
C GLU A 91 -1.54 -26.43 6.20
N VAL A 92 -1.61 -25.32 6.95
CA VAL A 92 -2.10 -24.03 6.42
C VAL A 92 -1.17 -23.50 5.34
N LYS A 93 0.15 -23.62 5.49
CA LYS A 93 1.12 -23.21 4.46
C LYS A 93 0.96 -24.03 3.18
N GLU A 94 0.83 -25.35 3.29
CA GLU A 94 0.60 -26.24 2.14
C GLU A 94 -0.75 -25.96 1.47
N MET A 95 -1.79 -25.70 2.26
CA MET A 95 -3.10 -25.30 1.74
C MET A 95 -3.02 -23.96 0.98
N LEU A 96 -2.34 -22.96 1.52
CA LEU A 96 -2.19 -21.66 0.86
C LEU A 96 -1.40 -21.77 -0.45
N ARG A 97 -0.31 -22.57 -0.46
CA ARG A 97 0.50 -22.81 -1.66
C ARG A 97 -0.23 -23.58 -2.75
N SER A 98 -1.01 -24.60 -2.39
CA SER A 98 -1.79 -25.40 -3.35
C SER A 98 -2.98 -24.65 -3.95
N LYS A 99 -3.43 -23.57 -3.31
CA LYS A 99 -4.52 -22.71 -3.81
C LYS A 99 -4.06 -21.57 -4.72
N ILE A 100 -2.76 -21.40 -4.96
CA ILE A 100 -2.26 -20.32 -5.83
C ILE A 100 -2.72 -20.62 -7.28
N LYS A 101 -3.75 -19.89 -7.74
CA LYS A 101 -3.92 -19.62 -9.16
C LYS A 101 -2.89 -18.57 -9.52
N CYS A 102 -1.78 -18.97 -10.15
CA CYS A 102 -0.98 -18.01 -10.91
C CYS A 102 -1.85 -17.55 -12.10
N PRO A 103 -2.22 -16.27 -12.21
CA PRO A 103 -2.69 -15.76 -13.49
C PRO A 103 -1.48 -15.76 -14.43
N SER A 104 -1.51 -16.64 -15.42
CA SER A 104 -0.59 -16.66 -16.56
C SER A 104 -0.79 -15.44 -17.45
#